data_AF-A0A7J4JQT6-F1
#
_entry.id   AF-A0A7J4JQT6-F1
#
_cell.length_a   1.000
_cell.length_b   1.000
_cell.length_c   1.000
_cell.angle_alpha   90.00
_cell.angle_beta   90.00
_cell.angle_gamma   90.00
#
_symmetry.space_group_name_H-M   'P 1'
#
loop_
_entity.id
_entity.type
_entity.pdbx_description
1 polymer ?
#
loop_
_entity_poly.entity_id
_entity_poly.type
_entity_poly.pdbx_seq_one_letter_code
_entity_poly.pdbx_strand_id
1 'polypeptide(L)' 'MVKAAKPYICDRCKKETPFLEPCDYCSRKICRACEKSAATHSKLLHTIICRDCWGDLHKRRKFKSL' A
#
# COMPACT_ATOMS: atom_id res chain seq x y z
N MET A 1 -3.98 28.60 -14.25
CA MET A 1 -2.79 27.74 -14.45
C MET A 1 -2.90 26.55 -13.51
N VAL A 2 -3.25 25.37 -14.01
CA VAL A 2 -3.37 24.15 -13.18
C VAL A 2 -1.95 23.68 -12.84
N LYS A 3 -1.55 23.78 -11.56
CA LYS A 3 -0.26 23.26 -11.10
C LYS A 3 -0.25 21.75 -11.32
N ALA A 4 0.59 21.25 -12.22
CA ALA A 4 0.80 19.82 -12.41
C ALA A 4 1.28 19.22 -11.08
N ALA A 5 0.51 18.28 -10.52
CA ALA A 5 0.90 17.57 -9.31
C ALA A 5 2.14 16.74 -9.62
N LYS A 6 3.25 17.00 -8.90
CA LYS A 6 4.49 16.23 -9.03
C LYS A 6 4.17 14.74 -8.81
N PRO A 7 4.54 13.83 -9.73
CA PRO A 7 4.27 12.42 -9.55
C PRO A 7 5.04 11.89 -8.33
N TYR A 8 4.39 11.04 -7.55
CA TYR A 8 5.03 10.38 -6.41
C TYR A 8 5.71 9.09 -6.86
N ILE A 9 6.84 8.73 -6.24
CA ILE A 9 7.60 7.52 -6.59
C ILE A 9 7.27 6.40 -5.62
N CYS A 10 6.84 5.25 -6.14
CA CYS A 10 6.58 4.05 -5.35
C CYS A 10 7.88 3.49 -4.75
N ASP A 11 7.91 3.25 -3.44
CA ASP A 11 9.11 2.73 -2.77
C ASP A 11 9.51 1.33 -3.24
N ARG A 12 8.54 0.54 -3.72
CA ARG A 12 8.73 -0.86 -4.13
C ARG A 12 9.18 -0.98 -5.58
N CYS A 13 8.40 -0.46 -6.53
CA CYS A 13 8.70 -0.62 -7.96
C CYS A 13 9.42 0.57 -8.58
N LYS A 14 9.65 1.65 -7.82
CA LYS A 14 10.31 2.90 -8.26
C LYS A 14 9.64 3.59 -9.45
N LYS A 15 8.38 3.21 -9.78
CA LYS A 15 7.58 3.87 -10.80
C LYS A 15 6.91 5.12 -10.24
N GLU A 16 6.80 6.12 -11.10
CA GLU A 16 6.02 7.32 -10.87
C GLU A 16 4.53 7.02 -10.91
N THR A 17 3.78 7.58 -9.98
CA THR A 17 2.34 7.40 -9.88
C THR A 17 1.66 8.62 -9.25
N PRO A 18 0.43 8.95 -9.67
CA PRO A 18 -0.33 10.04 -9.05
C PRO A 18 -0.80 9.69 -7.62
N PHE A 19 -0.86 8.40 -7.25
CA PHE A 19 -1.39 7.95 -5.97
C PHE A 19 -0.46 6.94 -5.29
N LEU A 20 -0.11 7.21 -4.03
CA LEU A 20 0.59 6.28 -3.16
C LEU A 20 -0.20 6.10 -1.87
N GLU A 21 -0.22 4.87 -1.37
CA GLU A 21 -0.75 4.56 -0.05
C GLU A 21 0.31 3.83 0.79
N PRO A 22 0.34 4.05 2.11
CA PRO A 22 1.26 3.34 2.99
C PRO A 22 0.84 1.88 3.17
N CYS A 23 1.81 0.97 3.21
CA CYS A 23 1.59 -0.40 3.67
C CYS A 23 1.60 -0.44 5.20
N ASP A 24 0.55 -0.95 5.84
CA ASP A 24 0.45 -0.97 7.31
C ASP A 24 1.45 -1.94 8.00
N TYR A 25 2.13 -2.78 7.23
CA TYR A 25 3.05 -3.82 7.76
C TYR A 25 4.53 -3.54 7.53
N CYS A 26 4.86 -2.61 6.65
CA CYS A 26 6.25 -2.19 6.41
C CYS A 26 6.42 -0.68 6.24
N SER A 27 5.31 0.08 6.34
CA SER A 27 5.25 1.54 6.27
C SER A 27 5.80 2.18 4.99
N ARG A 28 6.14 1.36 3.98
CA ARG A 28 6.56 1.84 2.66
C ARG A 28 5.37 2.44 1.92
N LYS A 29 5.60 3.54 1.20
CA LYS A 29 4.60 4.14 0.31
C LYS A 29 4.60 3.39 -1.01
N ILE A 30 3.50 2.69 -1.30
CA ILE A 30 3.37 1.83 -2.47
C ILE A 30 2.29 2.35 -3.41
N CYS A 31 2.46 2.09 -4.70
CA CYS A 31 1.40 2.31 -5.68
C CYS A 31 0.36 1.18 -5.63
N ARG A 32 -0.83 1.41 -6.18
CA ARG A 32 -1.89 0.38 -6.31
C ARG A 32 -1.44 -0.90 -7.02
N ALA A 33 -0.46 -0.82 -7.92
CA ALA A 33 0.10 -2.02 -8.55
C ALA A 33 0.97 -2.85 -7.59
N CYS A 34 1.57 -2.22 -6.58
CA CYS A 34 2.41 -2.86 -5.57
C CYS A 34 1.64 -3.29 -4.32
N GLU A 35 0.43 -2.79 -4.15
CA GLU A 35 -0.58 -3.38 -3.28
C GLU A 35 -0.85 -4.83 -3.70
N LYS A 36 -1.04 -5.69 -2.70
CA LYS A 36 -1.53 -7.06 -2.92
C LYS A 36 -3.01 -7.18 -2.62
N SER A 37 -3.42 -6.58 -1.50
CA SER A 37 -4.79 -6.60 -1.01
C SER A 37 -4.96 -5.42 -0.07
N ALA A 38 -6.18 -4.93 -0.01
CA ALA A 38 -6.66 -4.04 1.04
C ALA A 38 -7.83 -4.69 1.77
N ALA A 39 -7.99 -4.39 3.05
CA ALA A 39 -9.09 -4.83 3.89
C ALA A 39 -9.66 -3.64 4.65
N THR A 40 -10.99 -3.53 4.65
CA THR A 40 -11.71 -2.50 5.38
C THR A 40 -12.37 -3.14 6.59
N HIS A 41 -11.76 -2.99 7.77
CA HIS A 41 -12.21 -3.65 9.00
C HIS A 41 -13.40 -2.94 9.65
N SER A 42 -13.54 -1.64 9.39
CA SER A 42 -14.71 -0.82 9.75
C SER A 42 -14.85 0.33 8.75
N LYS A 43 -15.92 1.14 8.84
CA LYS A 43 -16.09 2.32 7.96
C LYS A 43 -14.92 3.32 8.03
N LEU A 44 -14.02 3.18 9.02
CA LEU A 44 -12.94 4.12 9.31
C LEU A 44 -11.53 3.54 9.13
N LEU A 45 -11.37 2.22 9.08
CA LEU A 45 -10.05 1.58 9.06
C LEU A 45 -9.84 0.82 7.76
N HIS A 46 -9.13 1.46 6.85
CA HIS A 46 -8.64 0.89 5.60
C HIS A 46 -7.19 0.44 5.81
N THR A 47 -6.95 -0.86 5.65
CA THR A 47 -5.63 -1.47 5.90
C THR A 47 -5.10 -2.06 4.60
N ILE A 48 -3.86 -1.75 4.26
CA ILE A 48 -3.22 -2.14 3.00
C ILE A 48 -2.01 -3.03 3.28
N ILE A 49 -1.91 -4.14 2.55
CA ILE A 49 -0.72 -4.99 2.54
C ILE A 49 -0.07 -5.02 1.15
N CYS A 50 1.23 -4.72 1.09
CA CYS A 50 2.01 -4.80 -0.14
C CYS A 50 2.35 -6.26 -0.51
N ARG A 51 2.70 -6.52 -1.78
CA ARG A 51 3.01 -7.91 -2.19
C ARG A 51 4.27 -8.48 -1.55
N ASP A 52 5.20 -7.66 -1.05
CA ASP A 52 6.37 -8.17 -0.31
C ASP A 52 5.95 -8.67 1.07
N CYS A 53 5.15 -7.88 1.80
CA CYS A 53 4.60 -8.27 3.11
C CYS A 53 3.65 -9.47 3.00
N TRP A 54 3.01 -9.68 1.85
CA TRP A 54 2.21 -10.87 1.61
C TRP A 54 3.04 -12.16 1.56
N GLY A 55 4.32 -12.08 1.16
CA GLY A 55 5.24 -13.22 1.18
C GLY A 55 5.64 -13.64 2.59
N ASP A 56 5.57 -12.72 3.57
CA ASP A 56 5.84 -13.00 4.98
C ASP A 56 4.60 -13.63 5.64
N LEU A 57 4.73 -14.89 6.06
CA LEU A 57 3.64 -15.66 6.68
C LEU A 57 3.11 -14.99 7.95
N HIS A 58 3.95 -14.35 8.76
CA HIS A 58 3.52 -13.70 10.00
C HIS A 58 2.68 -12.47 9.71
N LYS A 59 3.12 -11.64 8.76
CA LYS A 59 2.38 -10.43 8.34
C LYS A 59 1.09 -10.77 7.61
N ARG A 60 1.12 -11.76 6.72
CA ARG A 60 -0.06 -12.26 6.01
C ARG A 60 -1.12 -12.82 6.96
N ARG A 61 -0.71 -13.59 7.97
CA ARG A 61 -1.64 -14.09 9.00
C ARG A 61 -2.29 -12.95 9.77
N LYS A 62 -1.49 -11.97 10.21
CA LYS A 62 -2.01 -10.76 10.87
C LYS A 62 -3.05 -10.04 10.01
N PHE A 63 -2.79 -9.88 8.71
CA PHE A 63 -3.73 -9.25 7.77
C PHE A 63 -5.03 -10.04 7.58
N LYS A 64 -4.97 -11.36 7.53
CA LYS A 64 -6.16 -12.22 7.40
C LYS A 64 -6.96 -12.38 8.68
N SER A 65 -6.35 -12.09 9.83
CA SER A 65 -6.98 -12.12 11.15
C SER A 65 -7.49 -10.75 11.58
N LEU A 66 -7.40 -9.74 10.69
CA LEU A 66 -8.21 -8.53 10.77
C LEU A 66 -9.65 -8.94 10.43
#